data_AF-A0A087HEH7-F1
#
_entry.id   AF-A0A087HEH7-F1
#
_cell.length_a   1.000
_cell.length_b   1.000
_cell.length_c   1.000
_cell.angle_alpha   90.00
_cell.angle_beta   90.00
_cell.angle_gamma   90.00
#
_symmetry.space_group_name_H-M   'P 1'
#
loop_
_entity.id
_entity.type
_entity.pdbx_description
1 polymer ?
#
loop_
_entity_poly.entity_id
_entity_poly.type
_entity_poly.pdbx_seq_one_letter_code
_entity_poly.pdbx_strand_id
1 'polypeptide(L)'
;MANHLQDPLTTSSKPSLIKEEEQLDEEKVSLQAERLVNTMAFPMVLKAALELGVIDTIAAVDEGVWLSASEIALRLPTKPTNPEAAVLLDRMLVLLASHSILKHHMVENKETGKTEREYAAGPVCAFFLNGGDGSGSLASLFMINLSEVYFKAWTHLKDVILEGKDAFSSAHGMRFFEYISPNKRFAESFNQAMSGASTLTMKKVLEVYKGFEDVHTLVDVGGGNGTVMGLVTSKYPHIKGINFDLASVIANAPPCPGVKHVSGDMFIEIPKGDAIFMKWILHDWNDEDCIVSTR
;
A
#
# COMPACT_ATOMS: atom_id res chain seq x y z
N MET A 1 41.77 -13.49 -64.81
CA MET A 1 40.95 -14.72 -64.68
C MET A 1 40.13 -14.55 -63.42
N ALA A 2 38.97 -13.92 -63.54
CA ALA A 2 37.67 -14.53 -63.80
C ALA A 2 36.93 -14.80 -62.47
N ASN A 3 35.98 -13.90 -62.24
CA ASN A 3 34.92 -13.82 -61.23
C ASN A 3 34.32 -15.16 -60.77
N HIS A 4 34.09 -15.28 -59.46
CA HIS A 4 32.88 -15.90 -58.92
C HIS A 4 32.31 -14.99 -57.82
N LEU A 5 31.33 -14.18 -58.20
CA LEU A 5 30.43 -13.49 -57.28
C LEU A 5 29.44 -14.52 -56.72
N GLN A 6 29.39 -14.63 -55.39
CA GLN A 6 28.31 -15.29 -54.66
C GLN A 6 27.03 -14.47 -54.82
N ASP A 7 25.93 -15.14 -55.18
CA ASP A 7 24.59 -14.59 -55.11
C ASP A 7 24.26 -14.14 -53.67
N PRO A 8 23.57 -13.00 -53.48
CA PRO A 8 23.01 -12.68 -52.18
C PRO A 8 21.80 -13.59 -51.91
N LEU A 9 21.87 -14.36 -50.83
CA LEU A 9 20.68 -14.94 -50.20
C LEU A 9 19.76 -13.79 -49.77
N THR A 10 18.83 -13.42 -50.64
CA THR A 10 17.66 -12.64 -50.27
C THR A 10 16.79 -13.51 -49.37
N THR A 11 16.94 -13.34 -48.06
CA THR A 11 15.93 -13.75 -47.09
C THR A 11 14.69 -12.88 -47.34
N SER A 12 13.81 -13.35 -48.22
CA SER A 12 12.45 -12.86 -48.35
C SER A 12 11.71 -13.15 -47.05
N SER A 13 11.64 -12.18 -46.14
CA SER A 13 10.61 -12.16 -45.12
C SER A 13 9.28 -11.96 -45.83
N LYS A 14 8.34 -12.89 -45.64
CA LYS A 14 7.03 -12.86 -46.31
C LYS A 14 6.25 -11.63 -45.83
N PRO A 15 5.73 -10.78 -46.74
CA PRO A 15 4.95 -9.59 -46.39
C PRO A 15 3.70 -9.86 -45.51
N SER A 16 3.20 -11.10 -45.50
CA SER A 16 2.08 -11.51 -44.66
C SER A 16 2.44 -11.63 -43.18
N LEU A 17 3.66 -12.08 -42.87
CA LEU A 17 4.13 -12.22 -41.47
C LEU A 17 4.36 -10.85 -40.84
N ILE A 18 4.86 -9.88 -41.61
CA ILE A 18 5.06 -8.50 -41.16
C ILE A 18 3.71 -7.83 -40.85
N LYS A 19 2.69 -8.03 -41.70
CA LYS A 19 1.35 -7.49 -41.44
C LYS A 19 0.65 -8.13 -40.25
N GLU A 20 0.80 -9.44 -40.06
CA GLU A 20 0.25 -10.14 -38.89
C GLU A 20 0.97 -9.72 -37.60
N GLU A 21 2.29 -9.52 -37.63
CA GLU A 21 3.05 -9.00 -36.48
C GLU A 21 2.69 -7.54 -36.17
N GLU A 22 2.58 -6.67 -37.17
CA GLU A 22 2.14 -5.26 -37.01
C GLU A 22 0.69 -5.17 -36.49
N GLN A 23 -0.22 -6.03 -36.97
CA GLN A 23 -1.61 -6.05 -36.53
C GLN A 23 -1.77 -6.65 -35.11
N LEU A 24 -0.96 -7.66 -34.75
CA LEU A 24 -0.87 -8.20 -33.40
C LEU A 24 -0.29 -7.15 -32.42
N ASP A 25 0.60 -6.28 -32.90
CA ASP A 25 1.14 -5.16 -32.13
C ASP A 25 0.06 -4.08 -31.88
N GLU A 26 -0.72 -3.72 -32.90
CA GLU A 26 -1.84 -2.78 -32.77
C GLU A 26 -2.93 -3.28 -31.81
N GLU A 27 -3.31 -4.56 -31.89
CA GLU A 27 -4.29 -5.17 -30.96
C GLU A 27 -3.79 -5.12 -29.51
N LYS A 28 -2.52 -5.46 -29.26
CA LYS A 28 -1.93 -5.38 -27.93
C LYS A 28 -1.89 -3.97 -27.38
N VAL A 29 -1.54 -2.99 -28.22
CA VAL A 29 -1.54 -1.57 -27.86
C VAL A 29 -2.96 -1.09 -27.54
N SER A 30 -3.96 -1.50 -28.33
CA SER A 30 -5.36 -1.20 -28.06
C SER A 30 -5.81 -1.77 -26.71
N LEU A 31 -5.53 -3.05 -26.44
CA LEU A 31 -5.83 -3.68 -25.15
C LEU A 31 -5.11 -2.99 -23.98
N GLN A 32 -3.88 -2.52 -24.19
CA GLN A 32 -3.17 -1.75 -23.18
C GLN A 32 -3.87 -0.41 -22.90
N ALA A 33 -4.31 0.30 -23.93
CA ALA A 33 -5.06 1.55 -23.77
C ALA A 33 -6.38 1.33 -23.03
N GLU A 34 -7.11 0.27 -23.34
CA GLU A 34 -8.33 -0.11 -22.63
C GLU A 34 -8.08 -0.43 -21.14
N ARG A 35 -6.97 -1.09 -20.82
CA ARG A 35 -6.56 -1.33 -19.43
C ARG A 35 -6.25 -0.04 -18.69
N LEU A 36 -5.63 0.94 -19.35
CA LEU A 36 -5.35 2.26 -18.77
C LEU A 36 -6.66 3.01 -18.45
N VAL A 37 -7.62 3.02 -19.37
CA VAL A 37 -8.94 3.64 -19.16
C VAL A 37 -9.65 3.05 -17.93
N ASN A 38 -9.49 1.75 -17.70
CA ASN A 38 -10.14 1.03 -16.60
C ASN A 38 -9.25 0.84 -15.36
N THR A 39 -8.10 1.52 -15.27
CA THR A 39 -7.12 1.28 -14.19
C THR A 39 -7.70 1.47 -12.80
N MET A 40 -8.67 2.38 -12.63
CA MET A 40 -9.33 2.62 -11.34
C MET A 40 -10.20 1.46 -10.86
N ALA A 41 -10.64 0.56 -11.73
CA ALA A 41 -11.50 -0.55 -11.35
C ALA A 41 -10.80 -1.49 -10.35
N PHE A 42 -9.54 -1.86 -10.61
CA PHE A 42 -8.77 -2.73 -9.73
C PHE A 42 -8.61 -2.20 -8.30
N PRO A 43 -8.01 -1.01 -8.06
CA PRO A 43 -7.80 -0.53 -6.71
C PRO A 43 -9.11 -0.28 -5.96
N MET A 44 -10.18 0.15 -6.65
CA MET A 44 -11.48 0.38 -6.01
C MET A 44 -12.19 -0.93 -5.66
N VAL A 45 -12.07 -1.98 -6.48
CA VAL A 45 -12.60 -3.30 -6.14
C VAL A 45 -11.81 -3.93 -4.99
N LEU A 46 -10.48 -3.78 -4.95
CA LEU A 46 -9.67 -4.23 -3.83
C LEU A 46 -10.02 -3.47 -2.55
N LYS A 47 -10.22 -2.15 -2.63
CA LYS A 47 -10.68 -1.32 -1.52
C LYS A 47 -12.00 -1.84 -0.96
N ALA A 48 -13.00 -2.08 -1.83
CA ALA A 48 -14.29 -2.60 -1.43
C ALA A 48 -14.17 -4.01 -0.81
N ALA A 49 -13.32 -4.88 -1.35
CA ALA A 49 -13.09 -6.21 -0.80
C ALA A 49 -12.46 -6.16 0.61
N LEU A 50 -11.54 -5.22 0.86
CA LEU A 50 -10.98 -4.97 2.19
C LEU A 50 -12.05 -4.42 3.16
N GLU A 51 -12.84 -3.44 2.72
CA GLU A 51 -13.93 -2.86 3.54
C GLU A 51 -15.02 -3.89 3.90
N LEU A 52 -15.32 -4.81 2.99
CA LEU A 52 -16.26 -5.90 3.21
C LEU A 52 -15.70 -7.02 4.11
N GLY A 53 -14.37 -7.07 4.32
CA GLY A 53 -13.70 -8.16 5.05
C GLY A 53 -13.57 -9.44 4.22
N VAL A 54 -13.59 -9.35 2.89
CA VAL A 54 -13.45 -10.50 1.98
C VAL A 54 -12.09 -11.17 2.15
N ILE A 55 -11.03 -10.36 2.24
CA ILE A 55 -9.65 -10.87 2.34
C ILE A 55 -9.45 -11.63 3.66
N ASP A 56 -9.89 -11.04 4.78
CA ASP A 56 -9.85 -11.71 6.08
C ASP A 56 -10.71 -12.99 6.09
N THR A 57 -11.90 -12.95 5.47
CA THR A 57 -12.81 -14.11 5.39
C THR A 57 -12.18 -15.29 4.65
N ILE A 58 -11.52 -15.04 3.51
CA ILE A 58 -10.86 -16.10 2.73
C ILE A 58 -9.57 -16.57 3.42
N ALA A 59 -8.87 -15.69 4.13
CA ALA A 59 -7.65 -16.07 4.84
C ALA A 59 -7.90 -16.82 6.15
N ALA A 60 -9.11 -16.75 6.72
CA ALA A 60 -9.46 -17.36 7.99
C ALA A 60 -9.83 -18.86 7.89
N VAL A 61 -9.98 -19.42 6.69
CA VAL A 61 -10.25 -20.85 6.51
C VAL A 61 -8.96 -21.67 6.52
N ASP A 62 -9.08 -22.97 6.82
CA ASP A 62 -7.93 -23.87 6.85
C ASP A 62 -7.20 -23.94 5.50
N GLU A 63 -5.90 -24.24 5.55
CA GLU A 63 -5.07 -24.36 4.36
C GLU A 63 -5.64 -25.40 3.38
N GLY A 64 -5.77 -25.01 2.11
CA GLY A 64 -6.36 -25.86 1.07
C GLY A 64 -7.88 -25.81 0.96
N VAL A 65 -8.58 -25.05 1.82
CA VAL A 65 -10.01 -24.76 1.66
C VAL A 65 -10.21 -23.61 0.68
N TRP A 66 -11.13 -23.81 -0.27
CA TRP A 66 -11.55 -22.81 -1.24
C TRP A 66 -13.02 -22.50 -1.00
N LEU A 67 -13.42 -21.26 -1.24
CA LEU A 67 -14.79 -20.80 -0.96
C LEU A 67 -15.46 -20.31 -2.23
N SER A 68 -16.72 -20.68 -2.45
CA SER A 68 -17.56 -20.03 -3.46
C SER A 68 -17.92 -18.59 -3.07
N ALA A 69 -18.38 -17.79 -4.02
CA ALA A 69 -18.81 -16.42 -3.71
C ALA A 69 -20.00 -16.38 -2.74
N SER A 70 -20.93 -17.34 -2.82
CA SER A 70 -22.05 -17.48 -1.88
C SER A 70 -21.57 -17.78 -0.48
N GLU A 71 -20.59 -18.67 -0.37
CA GLU A 71 -19.94 -19.04 0.87
C GLU A 71 -19.15 -17.91 1.53
N ILE A 72 -18.47 -17.09 0.74
CA ILE A 72 -17.79 -15.88 1.23
C ILE A 72 -18.83 -14.89 1.73
N ALA A 73 -19.88 -14.61 0.94
CA ALA A 73 -20.97 -13.71 1.33
C ALA A 73 -21.64 -14.11 2.65
N LEU A 74 -21.83 -15.41 2.87
CA LEU A 74 -22.36 -15.97 4.12
C LEU A 74 -21.40 -15.82 5.31
N ARG A 75 -20.09 -15.72 5.08
CA ARG A 75 -19.06 -15.60 6.13
C ARG A 75 -18.63 -14.16 6.41
N LEU A 76 -19.01 -13.18 5.58
CA LEU A 76 -18.66 -11.77 5.78
C LEU A 76 -19.06 -11.26 7.18
N PRO A 77 -18.27 -10.35 7.80
CA PRO A 77 -18.58 -9.75 9.09
C PRO A 77 -19.94 -9.04 9.11
N THR A 78 -20.23 -8.26 8.08
CA THR A 78 -21.52 -7.60 7.88
C THR A 78 -22.32 -8.36 6.83
N LYS A 79 -23.47 -8.94 7.23
CA LYS A 79 -24.29 -9.74 6.32
C LYS A 79 -24.94 -8.87 5.24
N PRO A 80 -24.76 -9.18 3.95
CA PRO A 80 -25.38 -8.42 2.89
C PRO A 80 -26.89 -8.61 2.91
N THR A 81 -27.64 -7.52 2.72
CA THR A 81 -29.10 -7.53 2.55
C THR A 81 -29.51 -7.61 1.07
N ASN A 82 -28.56 -7.41 0.14
CA ASN A 82 -28.79 -7.50 -1.29
C ASN A 82 -28.89 -8.99 -1.72
N PRO A 83 -30.01 -9.45 -2.31
CA PRO A 83 -30.14 -10.83 -2.77
C PRO A 83 -29.15 -11.20 -3.88
N GLU A 84 -28.62 -10.23 -4.63
CA GLU A 84 -27.61 -10.45 -5.68
C GLU A 84 -26.16 -10.41 -5.17
N ALA A 85 -25.95 -10.25 -3.86
CA ALA A 85 -24.62 -10.02 -3.29
C ALA A 85 -23.60 -11.08 -3.70
N ALA A 86 -23.96 -12.37 -3.70
CA ALA A 86 -23.06 -13.44 -4.10
C ALA A 86 -22.62 -13.32 -5.57
N VAL A 87 -23.54 -12.95 -6.47
CA VAL A 87 -23.25 -12.79 -7.91
C VAL A 87 -22.37 -11.57 -8.16
N LEU A 88 -22.64 -10.46 -7.48
CA LEU A 88 -21.82 -9.25 -7.59
C LEU A 88 -20.43 -9.46 -6.97
N LEU A 89 -20.36 -10.16 -5.84
CA LEU A 89 -19.12 -10.53 -5.18
C LEU A 89 -18.27 -11.42 -6.09
N ASP A 90 -18.85 -12.44 -6.73
CA ASP A 90 -18.13 -13.28 -7.69
C ASP A 90 -17.45 -12.46 -8.79
N ARG A 91 -18.13 -11.46 -9.36
CA ARG A 91 -17.53 -10.55 -10.36
C ARG A 91 -16.34 -9.75 -9.81
N MET A 92 -16.42 -9.30 -8.56
CA MET A 92 -15.29 -8.63 -7.89
C MET A 92 -14.11 -9.61 -7.71
N LEU A 93 -14.39 -10.83 -7.24
CA LEU A 93 -13.39 -11.85 -6.98
C LEU A 93 -12.66 -12.28 -8.26
N VAL A 94 -13.35 -12.37 -9.40
CA VAL A 94 -12.72 -12.61 -10.71
C VAL A 94 -11.69 -11.53 -11.05
N LEU A 95 -12.02 -10.24 -10.86
CA LEU A 95 -11.08 -9.15 -11.11
C LEU A 95 -9.86 -9.21 -10.17
N LEU A 96 -10.08 -9.52 -8.90
CA LEU A 96 -8.99 -9.69 -7.95
C LEU A 96 -8.09 -10.88 -8.30
N ALA A 97 -8.69 -11.97 -8.77
CA ALA A 97 -7.95 -13.14 -9.22
C ALA A 97 -7.15 -12.87 -10.50
N SER A 98 -7.68 -12.07 -11.44
CA SER A 98 -6.94 -11.65 -12.65
C SER A 98 -5.72 -10.77 -12.33
N HIS A 99 -5.69 -10.15 -11.14
CA HIS A 99 -4.55 -9.39 -10.61
C HIS A 99 -3.71 -10.20 -9.61
N SER A 100 -3.91 -11.52 -9.55
CA SER A 100 -3.20 -12.44 -8.64
C SER A 100 -3.33 -12.10 -7.15
N ILE A 101 -4.34 -11.32 -6.78
CA ILE A 101 -4.69 -11.10 -5.37
C ILE A 101 -5.30 -12.37 -4.80
N LEU A 102 -6.18 -13.00 -5.58
CA LEU A 102 -6.80 -14.29 -5.25
C LEU A 102 -6.39 -15.35 -6.28
N LYS A 103 -6.58 -16.60 -5.90
CA LYS A 103 -6.56 -17.74 -6.82
C LYS A 103 -8.01 -18.18 -7.05
N HIS A 104 -8.31 -18.73 -8.23
CA HIS A 104 -9.62 -19.33 -8.48
C HIS A 104 -9.48 -20.64 -9.27
N HIS A 105 -10.47 -21.51 -9.12
CA HIS A 105 -10.67 -22.70 -9.96
C HIS A 105 -12.15 -22.93 -10.22
N MET A 106 -12.48 -23.78 -11.19
CA MET A 106 -13.87 -24.12 -11.53
C MET A 106 -14.23 -25.46 -10.89
N VAL A 107 -15.37 -25.51 -10.20
CA VAL A 107 -15.91 -26.72 -9.58
C VAL A 107 -17.29 -27.02 -10.14
N GLU A 108 -17.52 -28.26 -10.54
CA GLU A 108 -18.83 -28.73 -10.99
C GLU A 108 -19.61 -29.31 -9.81
N ASN A 109 -20.75 -28.71 -9.52
CA ASN A 109 -21.68 -29.23 -8.54
C ASN A 109 -22.35 -30.49 -9.11
N LYS A 110 -21.99 -31.66 -8.57
CA LYS A 110 -22.44 -32.98 -9.06
C LYS A 110 -23.96 -33.18 -8.98
N GLU A 111 -24.65 -32.45 -8.11
CA GLU A 111 -26.11 -32.58 -7.92
C GLU A 111 -26.90 -31.71 -8.90
N THR A 112 -26.37 -30.54 -9.24
CA THR A 112 -27.06 -29.55 -10.08
C THR A 112 -26.50 -29.47 -11.50
N GLY A 113 -25.33 -30.05 -11.76
CA GLY A 113 -24.58 -29.94 -13.02
C GLY A 113 -24.06 -28.52 -13.31
N LYS A 114 -24.18 -27.60 -12.34
CA LYS A 114 -23.73 -26.21 -12.50
C LYS A 114 -22.27 -26.09 -12.13
N THR A 115 -21.50 -25.37 -12.94
CA THR A 115 -20.13 -25.01 -12.61
C THR A 115 -20.10 -23.67 -11.89
N GLU A 116 -19.36 -23.59 -10.79
CA GLU A 116 -19.10 -22.36 -10.06
C GLU A 116 -17.60 -22.14 -9.83
N ARG A 117 -17.23 -20.89 -9.51
CA ARG A 117 -15.87 -20.53 -9.12
C ARG A 117 -15.74 -20.63 -7.61
N GLU A 118 -14.65 -21.25 -7.18
CA GLU A 118 -14.19 -21.12 -5.80
C GLU A 118 -12.86 -20.38 -5.77
N TYR A 119 -12.61 -19.73 -4.63
CA TYR A 119 -11.51 -18.80 -4.45
C TYR A 119 -10.69 -19.15 -3.21
N ALA A 120 -9.39 -18.90 -3.30
CA ALA A 120 -8.45 -18.97 -2.20
C ALA A 120 -7.56 -17.72 -2.16
N ALA A 121 -7.01 -17.40 -0.98
CA ALA A 121 -6.14 -16.25 -0.81
C ALA A 121 -4.85 -16.42 -1.62
N GLY A 122 -4.43 -15.36 -2.32
CA GLY A 122 -3.08 -15.27 -2.87
C GLY A 122 -2.07 -14.91 -1.79
N PRO A 123 -0.76 -15.15 -2.00
CA PRO A 123 0.27 -14.80 -1.01
C PRO A 123 0.27 -13.33 -0.61
N VAL A 124 -0.10 -12.44 -1.54
CA VAL A 124 -0.15 -10.99 -1.30
C VAL A 124 -1.20 -10.60 -0.24
N CYS A 125 -2.26 -11.39 -0.07
CA CYS A 125 -3.30 -11.14 0.94
C CYS A 125 -2.71 -11.04 2.34
N ALA A 126 -1.66 -11.80 2.66
CA ALA A 126 -1.01 -11.79 3.97
C ALA A 126 -0.52 -10.39 4.41
N PHE A 127 -0.16 -9.51 3.46
CA PHE A 127 0.26 -8.14 3.75
C PHE A 127 -0.90 -7.17 3.98
N PHE A 128 -2.13 -7.60 3.72
CA PHE A 128 -3.35 -6.82 3.93
C PHE A 128 -4.21 -7.33 5.09
N LEU A 129 -3.84 -8.45 5.72
CA LEU A 129 -4.54 -8.97 6.88
C LEU A 129 -4.31 -8.08 8.09
N ASN A 130 -5.38 -7.84 8.85
CA ASN A 130 -5.27 -7.21 10.16
C ASN A 130 -5.03 -8.30 11.22
N GLY A 131 -3.89 -8.98 11.11
CA GLY A 131 -3.44 -9.95 12.09
C GLY A 131 -3.18 -9.24 13.43
N GLY A 132 -3.95 -9.58 14.46
CA GLY A 132 -3.72 -9.09 15.83
C GLY A 132 -2.39 -9.57 16.45
N ASP A 133 -1.55 -10.27 15.70
CA ASP A 133 -0.21 -10.73 16.06
C ASP A 133 0.85 -9.62 16.00
N GLY A 134 0.44 -8.40 15.62
CA GLY A 134 1.32 -7.25 15.50
C GLY A 134 2.30 -7.38 14.33
N SER A 135 2.00 -8.15 13.28
CA SER A 135 2.79 -8.23 12.03
C SER A 135 2.87 -6.90 11.28
N GLY A 136 1.90 -6.01 11.49
CA GLY A 136 1.67 -4.86 10.63
C GLY A 136 0.89 -5.24 9.37
N SER A 137 0.35 -4.23 8.71
CA SER A 137 -0.50 -4.39 7.52
C SER A 137 -0.36 -3.18 6.61
N LEU A 138 -0.48 -3.40 5.29
CA LEU A 138 -0.57 -2.37 4.26
C LEU A 138 -2.01 -1.94 3.99
N ALA A 139 -3.02 -2.59 4.59
CA ALA A 139 -4.43 -2.29 4.35
C ALA A 139 -4.75 -0.81 4.65
N SER A 140 -4.43 -0.32 5.84
CA SER A 140 -4.70 1.08 6.20
C SER A 140 -3.99 2.08 5.29
N LEU A 141 -2.76 1.78 4.83
CA LEU A 141 -2.03 2.61 3.88
C LEU A 141 -2.69 2.62 2.50
N PHE A 142 -3.14 1.45 2.02
CA PHE A 142 -3.89 1.35 0.78
C PHE A 142 -5.22 2.11 0.86
N MET A 143 -5.94 1.98 1.98
CA MET A 143 -7.21 2.67 2.23
C MET A 143 -7.06 4.19 2.24
N ILE A 144 -6.02 4.72 2.90
CA ILE A 144 -5.84 6.18 2.99
C ILE A 144 -5.43 6.78 1.64
N ASN A 145 -4.59 6.10 0.86
CA ASN A 145 -4.21 6.56 -0.48
C ASN A 145 -5.41 6.68 -1.43
N LEU A 146 -6.48 5.91 -1.19
CA LEU A 146 -7.74 5.94 -1.92
C LEU A 146 -8.85 6.71 -1.17
N SER A 147 -8.49 7.51 -0.17
CA SER A 147 -9.46 8.36 0.52
C SER A 147 -9.83 9.57 -0.34
N GLU A 148 -11.01 10.14 -0.09
CA GLU A 148 -11.47 11.37 -0.74
C GLU A 148 -10.46 12.52 -0.60
N VAL A 149 -9.72 12.56 0.52
CA VAL A 149 -8.69 13.57 0.80
C VAL A 149 -7.57 13.51 -0.25
N TYR A 150 -7.03 12.32 -0.52
CA TYR A 150 -5.98 12.13 -1.52
C TYR A 150 -6.53 12.23 -2.94
N PHE A 151 -7.72 11.66 -3.22
CA PHE A 151 -8.36 11.80 -4.54
C PHE A 151 -8.57 13.25 -4.95
N LYS A 152 -8.98 14.11 -4.02
CA LYS A 152 -9.14 15.54 -4.29
C LYS A 152 -7.81 16.21 -4.63
N ALA A 153 -6.70 15.82 -4.01
CA ALA A 153 -5.39 16.36 -4.38
C ALA A 153 -5.00 15.97 -5.81
N TRP A 154 -5.29 14.74 -6.25
CA TRP A 154 -4.99 14.29 -7.61
C TRP A 154 -5.69 15.09 -8.70
N THR A 155 -6.88 15.67 -8.43
CA THR A 155 -7.57 16.52 -9.42
C THR A 155 -6.85 17.84 -9.71
N HIS A 156 -5.90 18.23 -8.86
CA HIS A 156 -5.09 19.44 -8.99
C HIS A 156 -3.66 19.18 -9.51
N LEU A 157 -3.32 17.94 -9.87
CA LEU A 157 -1.96 17.60 -10.32
C LEU A 157 -1.53 18.41 -11.55
N LYS A 158 -2.46 18.70 -12.47
CA LYS A 158 -2.16 19.53 -13.66
C LYS A 158 -1.74 20.96 -13.27
N ASP A 159 -2.31 21.50 -12.20
CA ASP A 159 -2.08 22.88 -11.75
C ASP A 159 -0.69 23.01 -11.10
N VAL A 160 -0.12 21.91 -10.59
CA VAL A 160 1.28 21.86 -10.15
C VAL A 160 2.22 22.22 -11.29
N ILE A 161 1.98 21.68 -12.49
CA ILE A 161 2.82 21.91 -13.66
C ILE A 161 2.56 23.30 -14.25
N LEU A 162 1.29 23.69 -14.35
CA LEU A 162 0.91 24.94 -15.01
C LEU A 162 1.18 26.18 -14.16
N GLU A 163 1.04 26.06 -12.85
CA GLU A 163 1.02 27.21 -11.93
C GLU A 163 2.07 27.10 -10.82
N GLY A 164 2.78 25.98 -10.70
CA GLY A 164 3.77 25.75 -9.63
C GLY A 164 3.14 25.64 -8.23
N LYS A 165 1.82 25.43 -8.15
CA LYS A 165 1.10 25.34 -6.87
C LYS A 165 1.22 23.94 -6.28
N ASP A 166 1.18 23.86 -4.96
CA ASP A 166 1.00 22.58 -4.28
C ASP A 166 -0.41 22.02 -4.51
N ALA A 167 -0.50 20.75 -4.95
CA ALA A 167 -1.76 20.11 -5.29
C ALA A 167 -2.67 19.95 -4.06
N PHE A 168 -2.09 19.59 -2.91
CA PHE A 168 -2.85 19.39 -1.69
C PHE A 168 -3.43 20.70 -1.17
N SER A 169 -2.61 21.76 -1.14
CA SER A 169 -3.02 23.10 -0.75
C SER A 169 -4.09 23.66 -1.69
N SER A 170 -3.99 23.40 -3.00
CA SER A 170 -5.01 23.78 -3.97
C SER A 170 -6.35 23.06 -3.71
N ALA A 171 -6.30 21.80 -3.30
CA ALA A 171 -7.48 21.00 -2.99
C ALA A 171 -8.16 21.38 -1.65
N HIS A 172 -7.37 21.68 -0.62
CA HIS A 172 -7.85 21.75 0.77
C HIS A 172 -7.64 23.11 1.45
N GLY A 173 -6.95 24.06 0.79
CA GLY A 173 -6.75 25.42 1.28
C GLY A 173 -5.66 25.58 2.35
N MET A 174 -4.93 24.51 2.67
CA MET A 174 -3.85 24.49 3.67
C MET A 174 -2.86 23.37 3.37
N ARG A 175 -1.67 23.40 3.98
CA ARG A 175 -0.65 22.36 3.74
C ARG A 175 -1.06 21.03 4.36
N PHE A 176 -0.47 19.93 3.87
CA PHE A 176 -0.80 18.58 4.29
C PHE A 176 -0.75 18.36 5.81
N PHE A 177 0.37 18.67 6.47
CA PHE A 177 0.52 18.48 7.91
C PHE A 177 -0.39 19.39 8.74
N GLU A 178 -0.70 20.59 8.24
CA GLU A 178 -1.66 21.52 8.86
C GLU A 178 -3.09 20.99 8.79
N TYR A 179 -3.42 20.26 7.72
CA TYR A 179 -4.74 19.64 7.52
C TYR A 179 -5.00 18.45 8.45
N ILE A 180 -3.97 17.67 8.78
CA ILE A 180 -4.11 16.47 9.60
C ILE A 180 -4.63 16.83 11.00
N SER A 181 -4.00 17.80 11.66
CA SER A 181 -4.25 18.10 13.08
C SER A 181 -5.72 18.42 13.42
N PRO A 182 -6.44 19.30 12.69
CA PRO A 182 -7.85 19.58 12.99
C PRO A 182 -8.81 18.44 12.57
N ASN A 183 -8.40 17.56 11.64
CA ASN A 183 -9.24 16.48 11.13
C ASN A 183 -8.94 15.16 11.85
N LYS A 184 -9.52 14.99 13.05
CA LYS A 184 -9.30 13.82 13.91
C LYS A 184 -9.48 12.47 13.19
N ARG A 185 -10.54 12.32 12.39
CA ARG A 185 -10.81 11.08 11.66
C ARG A 185 -9.70 10.77 10.63
N PHE A 186 -9.24 11.79 9.91
CA PHE A 186 -8.15 11.61 8.96
C PHE A 186 -6.82 11.36 9.68
N ALA A 187 -6.54 12.08 10.78
CA ALA A 187 -5.35 11.86 11.60
C ALA A 187 -5.27 10.44 12.17
N GLU A 188 -6.37 9.89 12.69
CA GLU A 188 -6.45 8.50 13.15
C GLU A 188 -6.14 7.53 12.01
N SER A 189 -6.76 7.73 10.85
CA SER A 189 -6.53 6.88 9.66
C SER A 189 -5.08 6.96 9.17
N PHE A 190 -4.50 8.16 9.17
CA PHE A 190 -3.11 8.42 8.78
C PHE A 190 -2.13 7.75 9.74
N ASN A 191 -2.34 7.91 11.04
CA ASN A 191 -1.51 7.28 12.05
C ASN A 191 -1.58 5.75 11.98
N GLN A 192 -2.77 5.16 11.75
CA GLN A 192 -2.92 3.73 11.53
C GLN A 192 -2.17 3.25 10.28
N ALA A 193 -2.30 3.97 9.16
CA ALA A 193 -1.57 3.69 7.93
C ALA A 193 -0.05 3.69 8.14
N MET A 194 0.47 4.74 8.78
CA MET A 194 1.90 4.86 9.08
C MET A 194 2.38 3.76 10.03
N SER A 195 1.61 3.43 11.07
CA SER A 195 1.97 2.40 12.04
C SER A 195 2.02 1.00 11.42
N GLY A 196 1.01 0.64 10.64
CA GLY A 196 0.92 -0.67 9.98
C GLY A 196 2.07 -0.91 9.00
N ALA A 197 2.33 0.06 8.12
CA ALA A 197 3.40 -0.03 7.14
C ALA A 197 4.80 0.07 7.78
N SER A 198 4.96 0.88 8.84
CA SER A 198 6.21 0.97 9.58
C SER A 198 6.53 -0.31 10.33
N THR A 199 5.52 -1.00 10.88
CA THR A 199 5.72 -2.28 11.58
C THR A 199 6.30 -3.34 10.65
N LEU A 200 5.72 -3.50 9.44
CA LEU A 200 6.23 -4.44 8.43
C LEU A 200 7.69 -4.14 8.06
N THR A 201 7.97 -2.88 7.76
CA THR A 201 9.33 -2.43 7.40
C THR A 201 10.31 -2.64 8.54
N MET A 202 9.95 -2.21 9.76
CA MET A 202 10.86 -2.24 10.90
C MET A 202 11.13 -3.65 11.42
N LYS A 203 10.20 -4.59 11.30
CA LYS A 203 10.50 -6.01 11.60
C LYS A 203 11.67 -6.50 10.73
N LYS A 204 11.65 -6.20 9.43
CA LYS A 204 12.75 -6.56 8.52
C LYS A 204 14.02 -5.78 8.76
N VAL A 205 13.93 -4.47 8.99
CA VAL A 205 15.11 -3.65 9.35
C VAL A 205 15.77 -4.23 10.60
N LEU A 206 15.00 -4.52 11.65
CA LEU A 206 15.53 -5.04 12.90
C LEU A 206 16.15 -6.43 12.73
N GLU A 207 15.65 -7.29 11.83
CA GLU A 207 16.27 -8.59 11.54
C GLU A 207 17.74 -8.47 11.06
N VAL A 208 18.05 -7.44 10.25
CA VAL A 208 19.33 -7.35 9.54
C VAL A 208 20.24 -6.20 9.99
N TYR A 209 19.66 -5.08 10.42
CA TYR A 209 20.40 -3.88 10.80
C TYR A 209 20.88 -3.99 12.25
N LYS A 210 22.19 -3.87 12.43
CA LYS A 210 22.86 -3.99 13.73
C LYS A 210 23.35 -2.66 14.34
N GLY A 211 23.18 -1.55 13.65
CA GLY A 211 23.67 -0.24 14.12
C GLY A 211 22.98 0.30 15.38
N PHE A 212 21.98 -0.40 15.92
CA PHE A 212 21.37 -0.07 17.21
C PHE A 212 22.04 -0.75 18.41
N GLU A 213 22.92 -1.73 18.21
CA GLU A 213 23.50 -2.52 19.31
C GLU A 213 24.26 -1.66 20.32
N ASP A 214 25.03 -0.67 19.85
CA ASP A 214 25.86 0.22 20.68
C ASP A 214 25.20 1.57 21.02
N VAL A 215 23.92 1.77 20.68
CA VAL A 215 23.19 3.01 20.98
C VAL A 215 22.63 2.94 22.40
N HIS A 216 22.73 4.02 23.19
CA HIS A 216 22.10 4.09 24.52
C HIS A 216 20.87 4.99 24.57
N THR A 217 20.86 6.09 23.81
CA THR A 217 19.74 7.01 23.65
C THR A 217 19.46 7.22 22.17
N LEU A 218 18.29 6.77 21.71
CA LEU A 218 17.87 6.90 20.32
C LEU A 218 16.71 7.89 20.23
N VAL A 219 16.80 8.83 19.29
CA VAL A 219 15.74 9.80 19.00
C VAL A 219 15.11 9.46 17.66
N ASP A 220 13.81 9.15 17.64
CA ASP A 220 13.03 8.96 16.42
C ASP A 220 12.32 10.28 16.09
N VAL A 221 12.81 10.97 15.06
CA VAL A 221 12.28 12.28 14.62
C VAL A 221 11.16 12.04 13.62
N GLY A 222 9.99 12.65 13.87
CA GLY A 222 8.76 12.35 13.13
C GLY A 222 8.25 10.93 13.41
N GLY A 223 8.49 10.42 14.62
CA GLY A 223 8.17 9.03 15.00
C GLY A 223 6.67 8.76 15.20
N GLY A 224 5.83 9.78 15.03
CA GLY A 224 4.38 9.67 15.09
C GLY A 224 3.88 9.20 16.45
N ASN A 225 3.14 8.11 16.45
CA ASN A 225 2.63 7.48 17.67
C ASN A 225 3.67 6.62 18.41
N GLY A 226 4.93 6.60 17.96
CA GLY A 226 6.03 5.87 18.60
C GLY A 226 6.08 4.39 18.27
N THR A 227 5.34 3.90 17.26
CA THR A 227 5.34 2.48 16.86
C THR A 227 6.75 1.96 16.56
N VAL A 228 7.53 2.73 15.80
CA VAL A 228 8.91 2.38 15.42
C VAL A 228 9.79 2.28 16.67
N MET A 229 9.80 3.32 17.49
CA MET A 229 10.59 3.35 18.72
C MET A 229 10.18 2.24 19.70
N GLY A 230 8.90 1.90 19.78
CA GLY A 230 8.40 0.76 20.56
C GLY A 230 8.95 -0.59 20.08
N LEU A 231 9.05 -0.81 18.76
CA LEU A 231 9.67 -2.02 18.19
C LEU A 231 11.17 -2.07 18.47
N VAL A 232 11.87 -0.95 18.36
CA VAL A 232 13.31 -0.86 18.62
C VAL A 232 13.61 -1.16 20.09
N THR A 233 12.94 -0.48 21.02
CA THR A 233 13.14 -0.67 22.48
C THR A 233 12.69 -2.04 22.97
N SER A 234 11.68 -2.66 22.33
CA SER A 234 11.31 -4.05 22.62
C SER A 234 12.41 -5.04 22.24
N LYS A 235 13.14 -4.79 21.13
CA LYS A 235 14.26 -5.64 20.71
C LYS A 235 15.55 -5.34 21.45
N TYR A 236 15.78 -4.07 21.79
CA TYR A 236 16.98 -3.57 22.46
C TYR A 236 16.59 -2.85 23.75
N PRO A 237 16.29 -3.57 24.85
CA PRO A 237 15.75 -2.98 26.08
C PRO A 237 16.72 -2.03 26.81
N HIS A 238 18.00 -2.03 26.43
CA HIS A 238 19.00 -1.10 26.95
C HIS A 238 18.88 0.30 26.36
N ILE A 239 18.21 0.46 25.21
CA ILE A 239 18.01 1.75 24.56
C ILE A 239 16.94 2.56 25.31
N LYS A 240 17.29 3.79 25.68
CA LYS A 240 16.33 4.81 26.10
C LYS A 240 15.76 5.48 24.86
N GLY A 241 14.52 5.15 24.53
CA GLY A 241 13.85 5.69 23.35
C GLY A 241 13.26 7.08 23.58
N ILE A 242 13.48 7.99 22.65
CA ILE A 242 12.76 9.27 22.56
C ILE A 242 11.97 9.27 21.25
N ASN A 243 10.65 9.30 21.36
CA ASN A 243 9.76 9.53 20.22
C ASN A 243 9.48 11.03 20.12
N PHE A 244 9.88 11.66 19.02
CA PHE A 244 9.79 13.09 18.82
C PHE A 244 8.89 13.44 17.63
N ASP A 245 7.86 14.26 17.86
CA ASP A 245 6.92 14.70 16.84
C ASP A 245 6.23 16.02 17.25
N LEU A 246 5.33 16.54 16.41
CA LEU A 246 4.50 17.70 16.70
C LEU A 246 3.62 17.46 17.95
N ALA A 247 3.32 18.54 18.68
CA ALA A 247 2.51 18.46 19.90
C ALA A 247 1.13 17.83 19.69
N SER A 248 0.49 18.10 18.55
CA SER A 248 -0.82 17.53 18.19
C SER A 248 -0.77 16.03 17.95
N VAL A 249 0.37 15.51 17.48
CA VAL A 249 0.59 14.07 17.24
C VAL A 249 0.90 13.38 18.57
N ILE A 250 1.86 13.91 19.33
CA ILE A 250 2.27 13.37 20.63
C ILE A 250 1.12 13.33 21.64
N ALA A 251 0.21 14.31 21.61
CA ALA A 251 -0.96 14.32 22.50
C ALA A 251 -1.86 13.08 22.37
N ASN A 252 -1.82 12.40 21.22
CA ASN A 252 -2.61 11.19 20.94
C ASN A 252 -1.74 9.91 20.88
N ALA A 253 -0.44 10.01 21.13
CA ALA A 253 0.45 8.85 21.12
C ALA A 253 0.17 7.95 22.34
N PRO A 254 -0.02 6.63 22.14
CA PRO A 254 -0.24 5.71 23.25
C PRO A 254 1.03 5.59 24.11
N PRO A 255 0.92 5.28 25.41
CA PRO A 255 2.10 4.97 26.22
C PRO A 255 2.86 3.77 25.64
N CYS A 256 4.18 3.90 25.51
CA CYS A 256 5.06 2.83 25.05
C CYS A 256 6.14 2.57 26.11
N PRO A 257 6.24 1.36 26.68
CA PRO A 257 7.27 1.03 27.66
C PRO A 257 8.69 1.30 27.12
N GLY A 258 9.53 1.95 27.91
CA GLY A 258 10.91 2.30 27.50
C GLY A 258 11.02 3.50 26.56
N VAL A 259 9.89 4.14 26.20
CA VAL A 259 9.84 5.28 25.28
C VAL A 259 9.33 6.53 25.99
N LYS A 260 10.05 7.63 25.83
CA LYS A 260 9.62 8.97 26.23
C LYS A 260 9.09 9.71 25.01
N HIS A 261 7.83 10.12 25.06
CA HIS A 261 7.24 11.02 24.07
C HIS A 261 7.66 12.46 24.35
N VAL A 262 8.17 13.15 23.33
CA VAL A 262 8.60 14.56 23.40
C VAL A 262 8.00 15.31 22.23
N SER A 263 7.27 16.39 22.50
CA SER A 263 6.73 17.25 21.45
C SER A 263 7.69 18.36 21.09
N GLY A 264 7.78 18.70 19.81
CA GLY A 264 8.49 19.90 19.34
C GLY A 264 8.40 20.07 17.83
N ASP A 265 9.28 20.90 17.30
CA ASP A 265 9.43 21.15 15.88
C ASP A 265 10.87 20.85 15.46
N MET A 266 11.05 19.91 14.53
CA MET A 266 12.37 19.47 14.06
C MET A 266 13.15 20.57 13.32
N PHE A 267 12.47 21.62 12.85
CA PHE A 267 13.12 22.78 12.23
C PHE A 267 13.63 23.79 13.26
N ILE A 268 13.29 23.62 14.54
CA ILE A 268 13.72 24.48 15.64
C ILE A 268 14.78 23.78 16.48
N GLU A 269 14.44 22.63 17.08
CA GLU A 269 15.35 21.87 17.93
C GLU A 269 14.92 20.40 18.03
N ILE A 270 15.87 19.50 17.83
CA ILE A 270 15.69 18.05 18.03
C ILE A 270 16.27 17.67 19.40
N PRO A 271 15.61 16.80 20.18
CA PRO A 271 16.16 16.28 21.43
C PRO A 271 17.54 15.64 21.24
N LYS A 272 18.42 15.79 22.23
CA LYS A 272 19.75 15.16 22.20
C LYS A 272 19.66 13.65 22.44
N GLY A 273 20.44 12.89 21.69
CA GLY A 273 20.66 11.46 21.85
C GLY A 273 21.97 11.04 21.20
N ASP A 274 22.34 9.77 21.35
CA ASP A 274 23.58 9.22 20.75
C ASP A 274 23.39 8.97 19.25
N ALA A 275 22.15 8.71 18.83
CA ALA A 275 21.77 8.54 17.45
C ALA A 275 20.38 9.14 17.18
N ILE A 276 20.18 9.60 15.94
CA ILE A 276 18.90 10.05 15.41
C ILE A 276 18.46 9.06 14.33
N PHE A 277 17.20 8.66 14.41
CA PHE A 277 16.52 7.85 13.41
C PHE A 277 15.45 8.70 12.72
N MET A 278 15.41 8.63 11.39
CA MET A 278 14.45 9.35 10.54
C MET A 278 13.92 8.39 9.49
N LYS A 279 12.76 7.78 9.75
CA LYS A 279 12.08 6.94 8.76
C LYS A 279 11.01 7.77 8.05
N TRP A 280 11.11 7.84 6.73
CA TRP A 280 10.10 8.52 5.89
C TRP A 280 9.88 9.99 6.26
N ILE A 281 10.98 10.68 6.61
CA ILE A 281 10.95 12.12 6.93
C ILE A 281 11.51 12.91 5.76
N LEU A 282 12.76 12.64 5.37
CA LEU A 282 13.47 13.44 4.37
C LEU A 282 12.80 13.46 2.98
N HIS A 283 11.92 12.51 2.66
CA HIS A 283 11.22 12.52 1.37
C HIS A 283 10.05 13.51 1.31
N ASP A 284 9.59 14.02 2.46
CA ASP A 284 8.46 14.95 2.54
C ASP A 284 8.88 16.41 2.29
N TRP A 285 10.19 16.67 2.25
CA TRP A 285 10.76 18.02 2.27
C TRP A 285 11.68 18.25 1.08
N ASN A 286 11.84 19.52 0.69
CA ASN A 286 12.87 19.91 -0.27
C ASN A 286 14.27 19.79 0.36
N ASP A 287 15.29 19.95 -0.48
CA ASP A 287 16.69 19.80 -0.06
C ASP A 287 17.09 20.81 1.02
N GLU A 288 16.63 22.07 0.92
CA GLU A 288 16.94 23.11 1.92
C GLU A 288 16.34 22.77 3.30
N ASP A 289 15.09 22.34 3.34
CA ASP A 289 14.38 21.93 4.54
C ASP A 289 15.01 20.65 5.14
N CYS A 290 15.49 19.71 4.30
CA CYS A 290 16.26 18.55 4.75
C CYS A 290 17.57 18.94 5.43
N ILE A 291 18.28 19.94 4.89
CA ILE A 291 19.51 20.46 5.48
C ILE A 291 19.23 21.16 6.82
N VAL A 292 18.13 21.88 6.94
CA VAL A 292 17.77 22.56 8.20
C VAL A 292 17.39 21.56 9.28
N SER A 293 16.56 20.57 8.94
CA SER A 293 16.07 19.55 9.89
C SER A 293 17.12 18.54 10.37
N THR A 294 18.33 18.55 9.80
CA THR A 294 19.43 17.64 10.17
C THR A 294 20.60 18.33 10.89
N ARG A 295 20.45 19.62 11.24
CA ARG A 295 21.41 20.38 12.03
C ARG A 295 21.22 20.17 13.53
#